data_AF-A0A826J3P1-F1
#
_entry.id   AF-A0A826J3P1-F1
#
_cell.length_a   1.000
_cell.length_b   1.000
_cell.length_c   1.000
_cell.angle_alpha   90.00
_cell.angle_beta   90.00
_cell.angle_gamma   90.00
#
_symmetry.space_group_name_H-M   'P 1'
#
loop_
_entity.id
_entity.type
_entity.pdbx_description
1 polymer ?
#
loop_
_entity_poly.entity_id
_entity_poly.type
_entity_poly.pdbx_seq_one_letter_code
_entity_poly.pdbx_strand_id
1 'polypeptide(L)'
;MRRGYHHTGCRYQNRRRRLTMANLQLAVKGEYFDAMIRGEKTEEYRLCNDYWNKRIMFREYDRLIITKGYPKRDDSSSRIDVPYEGYEIKTIIHPHFGDKPVKVFAIKVNTGNE
;
A
#
# COMPACT_ATOMS: atom_id res chain seq x y z
N MET A 1 -24.13 -29.53 -45.29
CA MET A 1 -22.99 -28.89 -44.59
C MET A 1 -23.48 -27.68 -43.80
N ARG A 2 -23.73 -27.78 -42.48
CA ARG A 2 -23.69 -26.62 -41.56
C ARG A 2 -23.27 -27.11 -40.18
N ARG A 3 -21.98 -26.94 -39.87
CA ARG A 3 -21.38 -27.25 -38.56
C ARG A 3 -21.79 -26.15 -37.58
N GLY A 4 -22.30 -26.56 -36.41
CA GLY A 4 -22.50 -25.69 -35.28
C GLY A 4 -21.18 -25.28 -34.64
N TYR A 5 -21.20 -24.14 -33.94
CA TYR A 5 -20.21 -23.78 -32.94
C TYR A 5 -20.91 -23.11 -31.77
N HIS A 6 -21.10 -23.88 -30.71
CA HIS A 6 -21.19 -23.37 -29.34
C HIS A 6 -19.76 -23.04 -28.91
N HIS A 7 -19.48 -21.81 -28.49
CA HIS A 7 -18.29 -21.53 -27.69
C HIS A 7 -18.59 -20.51 -26.60
N THR A 8 -18.21 -20.94 -25.41
CA THR A 8 -18.24 -20.33 -24.08
C THR A 8 -17.53 -18.98 -23.98
N GLY A 9 -18.13 -18.09 -23.17
CA GLY A 9 -17.45 -17.32 -22.11
C GLY A 9 -16.32 -16.37 -22.47
N CYS A 10 -16.51 -15.08 -22.16
CA CYS A 10 -15.48 -14.31 -21.48
C CYS A 10 -16.11 -13.14 -20.72
N ARG A 11 -16.37 -13.33 -19.42
CA ARG A 11 -16.41 -12.22 -18.48
C ARG A 11 -15.00 -11.64 -18.45
N TYR A 12 -14.81 -10.43 -18.98
CA TYR A 12 -13.68 -9.61 -18.59
C TYR A 12 -14.17 -8.20 -18.37
N GLN A 13 -14.56 -7.93 -17.12
CA GLN A 13 -14.62 -6.57 -16.61
C GLN A 13 -13.27 -5.93 -16.91
N ASN A 14 -13.22 -4.79 -17.60
CA ASN A 14 -12.12 -3.86 -17.38
C ASN A 14 -12.27 -2.48 -18.03
N ARG A 15 -11.84 -1.50 -17.24
CA ARG A 15 -11.26 -0.21 -17.63
C ARG A 15 -12.24 0.93 -17.96
N ARG A 16 -12.66 1.63 -16.90
CA ARG A 16 -12.63 3.10 -16.91
C ARG A 16 -11.39 3.56 -16.16
N ARG A 17 -10.32 3.83 -16.91
CA ARG A 17 -9.15 4.57 -16.43
C ARG A 17 -9.58 6.02 -16.19
N ARG A 18 -9.38 6.53 -14.97
CA ARG A 18 -9.01 7.94 -14.79
C ARG A 18 -7.50 7.97 -14.58
N LEU A 19 -6.83 8.69 -15.46
CA LEU A 19 -5.38 8.69 -15.67
C LEU A 19 -4.69 9.62 -14.69
N THR A 20 -4.57 9.20 -13.44
CA THR A 20 -3.46 9.57 -12.55
C THR A 20 -3.07 8.30 -11.78
N MET A 21 -2.47 7.34 -12.48
CA MET A 21 -2.06 6.03 -11.93
C MET A 21 -0.82 6.15 -11.01
N ALA A 22 -0.71 7.23 -10.24
CA ALA A 22 0.35 7.37 -9.26
C ALA A 22 0.08 6.35 -8.14
N ASN A 23 1.02 5.44 -7.98
CA ASN A 23 1.04 4.50 -6.88
C ASN A 23 2.03 4.98 -5.83
N LEU A 24 1.60 4.98 -4.58
CA LEU A 24 2.49 5.25 -3.46
C LEU A 24 3.14 3.93 -3.07
N GLN A 25 4.38 3.72 -3.51
CA GLN A 25 5.14 2.55 -3.09
C GLN A 25 5.92 2.84 -1.81
N LEU A 26 5.69 2.03 -0.77
CA LEU A 26 6.39 2.09 0.51
C LEU A 26 7.04 0.74 0.81
N ALA A 27 8.35 0.76 1.01
CA ALA A 27 9.08 -0.41 1.50
C ALA A 27 9.10 -0.42 3.02
N VAL A 28 8.55 -1.47 3.64
CA VAL A 28 8.44 -1.61 5.10
C VAL A 28 9.24 -2.82 5.56
N LYS A 29 9.72 -2.83 6.80
CA LYS A 29 10.40 -4.03 7.31
C LYS A 29 9.45 -5.24 7.29
N GLY A 30 10.02 -6.42 7.09
CA GLY A 30 9.27 -7.68 7.08
C GLY A 30 8.31 -7.83 8.25
N GLU A 31 8.79 -7.62 9.48
CA GLU A 31 7.96 -7.68 10.69
C GLU A 31 6.66 -6.84 10.62
N TYR A 32 6.73 -5.64 10.06
CA TYR A 32 5.57 -4.76 9.92
C TYR A 32 4.70 -5.14 8.72
N PHE A 33 5.32 -5.62 7.64
CA PHE A 33 4.60 -6.16 6.49
C PHE A 33 3.73 -7.36 6.90
N ASP A 34 4.33 -8.31 7.61
CA ASP A 34 3.66 -9.50 8.12
C ASP A 34 2.53 -9.09 9.09
N ALA A 35 2.73 -8.07 9.93
CA ALA A 35 1.67 -7.51 10.79
C ALA A 35 0.51 -6.86 10.01
N MET A 36 0.80 -6.21 8.88
CA MET A 36 -0.22 -5.63 7.99
C MET A 36 -1.03 -6.70 7.27
N ILE A 37 -0.37 -7.75 6.77
CA ILE A 37 -1.02 -8.91 6.17
C ILE A 37 -1.95 -9.59 7.18
N ARG A 38 -1.53 -9.70 8.44
CA ARG A 38 -2.33 -10.28 9.53
C ARG A 38 -3.46 -9.37 10.01
N GLY A 39 -3.55 -8.13 9.51
CA GLY A 39 -4.54 -7.14 9.94
C GLY A 39 -4.28 -6.55 11.33
N GLU A 40 -3.14 -6.88 11.97
CA GLU A 40 -2.75 -6.34 13.28
C GLU A 40 -2.25 -4.89 13.17
N LYS A 41 -1.73 -4.51 11.99
CA LYS A 41 -1.22 -3.16 11.71
C LYS A 41 -1.88 -2.59 10.46
N THR A 42 -2.68 -1.54 10.61
CA THR A 42 -3.39 -0.89 9.49
C THR A 42 -2.86 0.52 9.17
N GLU A 43 -1.77 0.93 9.81
CA GLU A 43 -1.18 2.26 9.64
C GLU A 43 0.34 2.13 9.44
N GLU A 44 0.85 2.80 8.40
CA GLU A 44 2.27 2.94 8.14
C GLU A 44 2.73 4.35 8.52
N TYR A 45 3.74 4.45 9.40
CA TYR A 45 4.22 5.73 9.91
C TYR A 45 5.48 6.17 9.18
N ARG A 46 5.43 7.36 8.56
CA ARG A 46 6.60 8.00 7.93
C ARG A 46 6.91 9.33 8.56
N LEU A 47 8.17 9.63 8.81
CA LEU A 47 8.56 10.91 9.41
C LEU A 47 8.06 12.09 8.58
N CYS A 48 7.50 13.09 9.25
CA CYS A 48 7.10 14.35 8.65
C CYS A 48 8.33 15.25 8.39
N ASN A 49 9.21 14.79 7.51
CA ASN A 49 10.38 15.51 6.98
C ASN A 49 10.07 16.04 5.57
N ASP A 50 10.77 17.07 5.11
CA ASP A 50 10.76 17.61 3.74
C ASP A 50 10.79 16.52 2.65
N TYR A 51 11.59 15.46 2.86
CA TYR A 51 11.67 14.33 1.95
C TYR A 51 10.32 13.60 1.75
N TRP A 52 9.63 13.29 2.85
CA TRP A 52 8.32 12.64 2.79
C TRP A 52 7.21 13.61 2.46
N ASN A 53 7.35 14.87 2.87
CA ASN A 53 6.43 15.95 2.55
C ASN A 53 6.29 16.10 1.03
N LYS A 54 7.43 16.18 0.31
CA LYS A 54 7.47 16.23 -1.17
C LYS A 54 6.84 15.01 -1.85
N ARG A 55 6.95 13.83 -1.24
CA ARG A 55 6.33 12.61 -1.80
C ARG A 55 4.84 12.51 -1.51
N ILE A 56 4.42 12.83 -0.29
CA ILE A 56 3.07 12.58 0.20
C ILE A 56 2.14 13.78 -0.05
N MET A 57 2.58 15.01 0.23
CA MET A 57 1.72 16.20 0.17
C MET A 57 1.55 16.77 -1.24
N PHE A 58 2.55 16.59 -2.10
CA PHE A 58 2.56 17.18 -3.44
C PHE A 58 2.04 16.22 -4.52
N ARG A 59 1.53 15.05 -4.13
CA ARG A 59 1.06 14.04 -5.07
C ARG A 59 -0.16 13.30 -4.53
N GLU A 60 -1.20 13.27 -5.35
CA GLU A 60 -2.36 12.42 -5.12
C GLU A 60 -2.06 11.01 -5.64
N TYR A 61 -2.36 10.02 -4.80
CA TYR A 61 -2.17 8.61 -5.11
C TYR A 61 -3.51 7.90 -5.12
N ASP A 62 -3.70 7.01 -6.09
CA ASP A 62 -4.92 6.20 -6.21
C ASP A 62 -4.75 4.87 -5.46
N ARG A 63 -3.53 4.33 -5.46
CA ARG A 63 -3.21 3.03 -4.87
C ARG A 63 -1.98 3.10 -3.98
N LEU A 64 -2.03 2.36 -2.89
CA LEU A 64 -0.94 2.16 -1.96
C LEU A 64 -0.33 0.77 -2.20
N ILE A 65 0.95 0.77 -2.55
CA ILE A 65 1.72 -0.46 -2.73
C ILE A 65 2.68 -0.57 -1.55
N ILE A 66 2.44 -1.52 -0.65
CA ILE A 66 3.42 -1.84 0.39
C ILE A 66 4.27 -3.00 -0.10
N THR A 67 5.59 -2.89 0.01
CA THR A 67 6.53 -3.97 -0.34
C THR A 67 7.37 -4.36 0.86
N LYS A 68 7.64 -5.66 1.01
CA LYS A 68 8.54 -6.19 2.04
C LYS A 68 9.98 -5.76 1.74
N GLY A 69 10.51 -4.86 2.57
CA GLY A 69 11.90 -4.43 2.56
C GLY A 69 12.78 -5.51 3.13
N TYR A 70 13.70 -6.03 2.30
CA TYR A 70 14.55 -7.20 2.53
C TYR A 70 13.78 -8.53 2.55
N PRO A 71 13.37 -9.04 1.38
CA PRO A 71 12.87 -10.41 1.30
C PRO A 71 13.96 -11.38 1.75
N LYS A 72 13.62 -12.31 2.66
CA LYS A 72 14.40 -13.55 2.78
C LYS A 72 14.38 -14.21 1.40
N ARG A 73 15.48 -14.88 1.05
CA ARG A 73 15.80 -15.39 -0.30
C ARG A 73 14.74 -16.30 -0.95
N ASP A 74 13.67 -16.64 -0.24
CA ASP A 74 12.63 -17.63 -0.60
C ASP A 74 11.18 -17.07 -0.54
N ASP A 75 10.97 -15.81 -0.17
CA ASP A 75 9.61 -15.27 0.05
C ASP A 75 9.04 -14.62 -1.22
N SER A 76 8.11 -15.32 -1.87
CA SER A 76 7.48 -14.91 -3.15
C SER A 76 6.20 -14.09 -2.99
N SER A 77 5.83 -13.66 -1.77
CA SER A 77 4.56 -12.97 -1.48
C SER A 77 4.79 -11.65 -0.72
N SER A 78 5.57 -10.76 -1.32
CA SER A 78 6.13 -9.57 -0.68
C SER A 78 5.52 -8.23 -1.14
N ARG A 79 4.25 -8.22 -1.57
CA ARG A 79 3.55 -6.99 -2.01
C ARG A 79 2.07 -6.96 -1.61
N ILE A 80 1.66 -5.87 -0.97
CA ILE A 80 0.27 -5.49 -0.69
C ILE A 80 -0.12 -4.38 -1.66
N ASP A 81 -1.31 -4.48 -2.22
CA ASP A 81 -1.84 -3.55 -3.22
C ASP A 81 -3.28 -3.19 -2.84
N VAL A 82 -3.43 -2.03 -2.20
CA VAL A 82 -4.69 -1.58 -1.57
C VAL A 82 -5.05 -0.17 -2.06
N PRO A 83 -6.34 0.22 -2.06
CA PRO A 83 -6.71 1.61 -2.37
C PRO A 83 -6.05 2.56 -1.37
N TYR A 84 -5.55 3.69 -1.86
CA TYR A 84 -4.97 4.70 -0.98
C TYR A 84 -6.08 5.49 -0.29
N GLU A 85 -6.22 5.32 1.02
CA GLU A 85 -7.22 6.04 1.84
C GLU A 85 -6.70 7.35 2.43
N GLY A 86 -5.52 7.81 2.00
CA GLY A 86 -4.88 9.02 2.52
C GLY A 86 -3.95 8.78 3.70
N TYR A 87 -3.64 9.87 4.39
CA TYR A 87 -2.73 9.89 5.53
C TYR A 87 -3.19 10.90 6.57
N GLU A 88 -2.80 10.67 7.81
CA GLU A 88 -3.04 11.59 8.92
C GLU A 88 -1.71 12.03 9.52
N ILE A 89 -1.58 13.31 9.91
CA ILE A 89 -0.38 13.79 10.59
C ILE A 89 -0.61 13.61 12.09
N LYS A 90 0.13 12.68 12.70
CA LYS A 90 0.09 12.40 14.13
C LYS A 90 1.44 12.70 14.76
N THR A 91 1.44 13.12 16.03
CA THR A 91 2.67 13.20 16.82
C THR A 91 2.74 11.94 17.69
N ILE A 92 3.71 11.07 17.42
CA ILE A 92 3.90 9.83 18.17
C ILE A 92 5.29 9.78 18.80
N ILE A 93 5.40 9.06 19.92
CA ILE A 93 6.68 8.62 20.47
C ILE A 93 6.81 7.16 20.07
N HIS A 94 7.79 6.82 19.24
CA HIS A 94 7.96 5.46 18.73
C HIS A 94 9.43 5.05 18.90
N PRO A 95 9.72 3.84 19.39
CA PRO A 95 11.09 3.40 19.65
C PRO A 95 11.98 3.45 18.40
N HIS A 96 11.40 3.33 17.21
CA HIS A 96 12.13 3.49 15.94
C HIS A 96 12.61 4.92 15.66
N PHE A 97 11.95 5.94 16.22
CA PHE A 97 12.30 7.35 16.07
C PHE A 97 12.97 7.93 17.33
N GLY A 98 12.98 7.18 18.44
CA GLY A 98 13.52 7.56 19.74
C GLY A 98 12.45 8.03 20.73
N ASP A 99 12.89 8.46 21.91
CA ASP A 99 12.02 8.86 23.03
C ASP A 99 11.39 10.25 22.88
N LYS A 100 11.70 10.96 21.78
CA LYS A 100 11.17 12.29 21.53
C LYS A 100 9.87 12.22 20.72
N PRO A 101 8.87 13.07 21.02
CA PRO A 101 7.68 13.16 20.20
C PRO A 101 8.06 13.65 18.80
N VAL A 102 7.75 12.84 17.78
CA VAL A 102 8.00 13.17 16.37
C VAL A 102 6.70 13.24 15.60
N LYS A 103 6.60 14.19 14.67
CA LYS A 103 5.48 14.25 13.72
C LYS A 103 5.69 13.18 12.64
N VAL A 104 4.66 12.38 12.41
CA VAL A 104 4.65 11.33 11.39
C VAL A 104 3.38 11.43 10.54
N PHE A 105 3.50 11.03 9.29
CA PHE A 105 2.41 10.68 8.40
C PHE A 105 1.99 9.25 8.68
N ALA A 106 0.83 9.08 9.32
CA ALA A 106 0.13 7.81 9.48
C ALA A 106 -0.68 7.52 8.22
N ILE A 107 -0.08 6.78 7.31
CA ILE A 107 -0.68 6.38 6.04
C ILE A 107 -1.58 5.18 6.29
N LYS A 108 -2.85 5.28 5.90
CA LYS A 108 -3.82 4.21 6.10
C LYS A 108 -3.56 3.06 5.13
N VAL A 109 -3.38 1.87 5.67
CA VAL A 109 -3.20 0.61 4.96
C VAL A 109 -4.40 -0.27 5.25
N ASN A 110 -5.37 -0.28 4.34
CA ASN A 110 -6.55 -1.10 4.46
C ASN A 110 -6.35 -2.41 3.69
N THR A 111 -5.88 -3.44 4.39
CA THR A 111 -5.58 -4.76 3.80
C THR A 111 -6.82 -5.60 3.51
N GLY A 112 -8.04 -5.08 3.75
CA GLY A 112 -9.29 -5.74 3.35
C GLY A 112 -9.43 -7.13 3.97
N ASN A 113 -9.48 -7.21 5.31
CA ASN A 113 -9.87 -8.42 6.01
C ASN A 113 -11.41 -8.44 6.08
N GLU A 114 -12.08 -8.79 4.97
CA GLU A 114 -13.51 -9.15 4.94
C GLU A 114 -13.68 -10.66 5.03
#